data_AF-A0A1B6FE76-F1
#
_entry.id   AF-A0A1B6FE76-F1
#
_cell.length_a   1.000
_cell.length_b   1.000
_cell.length_c   1.000
_cell.angle_alpha   90.00
_cell.angle_beta   90.00
_cell.angle_gamma   90.00
#
_symmetry.space_group_name_H-M   'P 1'
#
loop_
_entity.id
_entity.type
_entity.pdbx_description
1 polymer ?
#
loop_
_entity_poly.entity_id
_entity_poly.type
_entity_poly.pdbx_seq_one_letter_code
_entity_poly.pdbx_strand_id
1 'polypeptide(L)'
;QEKPREKALLFAKELGCTSQDPDTILEFLMSVPASDLVTAQHKESLRTEMDRIHRLSIIFTPCVEVAGDTSFLTDSPKKLMENGNFSKVPIILGVTDKEGMFCVSHKLIPTCAIQSMFVPCDLAVTSDSEEELKLGREILQFYAKTDTFSWEILHQYVDFITDVGFAVGLEKSRQCFLQHGVSIYKYLFTY
;
A
#
# COMPACT_ATOMS: atom_id res chain seq x y z
N GLN A 1 -3.00 -2.38 7.88
CA GLN A 1 -2.58 -1.01 8.19
C GLN A 1 -1.66 -1.05 9.38
N GLU A 2 -0.51 -0.39 9.29
CA GLU A 2 0.37 -0.20 10.43
C GLU A 2 -0.09 0.97 11.30
N LYS A 3 0.01 0.79 12.62
CA LYS A 3 -0.26 1.81 13.64
C LYS A 3 -1.59 2.58 13.44
N PRO A 4 -2.73 1.88 13.26
CA PRO A 4 -4.03 2.52 12.98
C PRO A 4 -4.45 3.51 14.07
N ARG A 5 -4.16 3.23 15.34
CA ARG A 5 -4.47 4.12 16.47
C ARG A 5 -3.70 5.45 16.40
N GLU A 6 -2.42 5.41 16.08
CA GLU A 6 -1.60 6.62 15.92
C GLU A 6 -2.12 7.48 14.77
N LYS A 7 -2.52 6.86 13.66
CA LYS A 7 -3.13 7.56 12.51
C LYS A 7 -4.47 8.22 12.89
N ALA A 8 -5.32 7.53 13.64
CA ALA A 8 -6.59 8.09 14.12
C ALA A 8 -6.37 9.29 15.07
N LEU A 9 -5.40 9.20 15.98
CA LEU A 9 -5.01 10.30 16.88
C LEU A 9 -4.49 11.51 16.10
N LEU A 10 -3.60 11.29 15.13
CA LEU A 10 -3.07 12.35 14.28
C LEU A 10 -4.18 13.02 13.47
N PHE A 11 -5.12 12.23 12.94
CA PHE A 11 -6.26 12.72 12.19
C PHE A 11 -7.21 13.57 13.03
N ALA A 12 -7.54 13.14 14.25
CA ALA A 12 -8.34 13.92 15.19
C ALA A 12 -7.66 15.25 15.54
N LYS A 13 -6.33 15.23 15.74
CA LYS A 13 -5.53 16.43 15.99
C LYS A 13 -5.57 17.40 14.81
N GLU A 14 -5.49 16.90 13.58
CA GLU A 14 -5.58 17.71 12.36
C GLU A 14 -6.95 18.40 12.19
N LEU A 15 -8.00 17.85 12.82
CA LEU A 15 -9.33 18.42 12.87
C LEU A 15 -9.58 19.30 14.10
N GLY A 16 -8.60 19.41 15.00
CA GLY A 16 -8.65 20.28 16.18
C GLY A 16 -8.87 19.58 17.53
N CYS A 17 -8.89 18.25 17.59
CA CYS A 17 -9.03 17.50 18.83
C CYS A 17 -7.68 16.94 19.31
N THR A 18 -7.17 17.45 20.43
CA THR A 18 -5.87 17.04 21.00
C THR A 18 -5.96 15.97 22.08
N SER A 19 -7.17 15.44 22.33
CA SER A 19 -7.37 14.35 23.29
C SER A 19 -6.56 13.11 22.92
N GLN A 20 -6.23 12.30 23.92
CA GLN A 20 -5.60 10.99 23.76
C GLN A 20 -6.54 9.83 24.15
N ASP A 21 -7.72 10.19 24.66
CA ASP A 21 -8.76 9.25 25.08
C ASP A 21 -9.58 8.79 23.85
N PRO A 22 -9.63 7.47 23.56
CA PRO A 22 -10.32 6.95 22.38
C PRO A 22 -11.81 7.30 22.31
N ASP A 23 -12.52 7.28 23.44
CA ASP A 23 -13.96 7.54 23.49
C ASP A 23 -14.24 9.02 23.20
N THR A 24 -13.47 9.92 23.82
CA THR A 24 -13.53 11.36 23.53
C THR A 24 -13.23 11.68 22.06
N ILE A 25 -12.25 10.99 21.47
CA ILE A 25 -11.90 11.17 20.05
C ILE A 25 -13.02 10.68 19.16
N LEU A 26 -13.62 9.52 19.46
CA LEU A 26 -14.73 8.96 18.71
C LEU A 26 -15.92 9.91 18.72
N GLU A 27 -16.33 10.39 19.91
CA GLU A 27 -17.42 11.37 20.06
C GLU A 27 -17.15 12.65 19.25
N PHE A 28 -15.92 13.17 19.33
CA PHE A 28 -15.51 14.32 18.53
C PHE A 28 -15.63 14.03 17.03
N LEU A 29 -15.04 12.95 16.52
CA LEU A 29 -15.07 12.62 15.10
C LEU A 29 -16.50 12.37 14.59
N MET A 30 -17.39 11.80 15.41
CA MET A 30 -18.82 11.65 15.09
C MET A 30 -19.57 12.98 15.01
N SER A 31 -19.09 14.02 15.70
CA SER A 31 -19.68 15.36 15.64
C SER A 31 -19.22 16.18 14.42
N VAL A 32 -18.10 15.80 13.80
CA VAL A 32 -17.54 16.49 12.63
C VAL A 32 -18.35 16.14 11.38
N PRO A 33 -18.69 17.12 10.52
CA PRO A 33 -19.35 16.83 9.25
C PRO A 33 -18.54 15.83 8.40
N ALA A 34 -19.22 14.85 7.81
CA ALA A 34 -18.56 13.82 7.01
C ALA A 34 -17.73 14.41 5.84
N SER A 35 -18.17 15.53 5.25
CA SER A 35 -17.43 16.26 4.22
C SER A 35 -16.05 16.70 4.69
N ASP A 36 -15.95 17.11 5.96
CA ASP A 36 -14.74 17.67 6.53
C ASP A 36 -13.78 16.54 6.88
N LEU A 37 -14.29 15.38 7.33
CA LEU A 37 -13.51 14.15 7.48
C LEU A 37 -12.89 13.74 6.13
N VAL A 38 -13.70 13.67 5.07
CA VAL A 38 -13.26 13.30 3.72
C VAL A 38 -12.26 14.32 3.15
N THR A 39 -12.40 15.60 3.49
CA THR A 39 -11.46 16.64 3.05
C THR A 39 -10.13 16.53 3.81
N ALA A 40 -10.20 16.37 5.14
CA ALA A 40 -9.03 16.31 6.00
C ALA A 40 -8.12 15.12 5.69
N GLN A 41 -8.66 13.96 5.25
CA GLN A 41 -7.85 12.77 4.96
C GLN A 41 -6.83 12.99 3.83
N HIS A 42 -7.03 14.02 3.01
CA HIS A 42 -6.15 14.39 1.90
C HIS A 42 -5.07 15.40 2.30
N LYS A 43 -5.03 15.83 3.57
CA LYS A 43 -4.04 16.81 4.03
C LYS A 43 -2.63 16.21 4.09
N GLU A 44 -1.67 17.02 3.66
CA GLU A 44 -0.25 16.66 3.56
C GLU A 44 0.42 16.44 4.92
N SER A 45 -0.13 17.02 5.98
CA SER A 45 0.33 16.83 7.36
C SER A 45 0.12 15.40 7.87
N LEU A 46 -0.75 14.62 7.23
CA LEU A 46 -1.02 13.22 7.59
C LEU A 46 -0.09 12.22 6.88
N ARG A 47 0.79 12.71 6.01
CA ARG A 47 1.67 11.88 5.17
C ARG A 47 3.05 11.77 5.81
N THR A 48 3.57 10.56 5.91
CA THR A 48 5.00 10.32 6.18
C THR A 48 5.83 10.66 4.95
N GLU A 49 7.15 10.82 5.10
CA GLU A 49 8.02 11.12 3.95
C GLU A 49 7.92 10.05 2.85
N MET A 50 7.86 8.77 3.24
CA MET A 50 7.67 7.68 2.28
C MET A 50 6.31 7.73 1.57
N ASP A 51 5.25 8.15 2.26
CA ASP A 51 3.93 8.33 1.64
C ASP A 51 3.99 9.40 0.53
N ARG A 52 4.83 10.43 0.72
CA ARG A 52 5.04 11.52 -0.24
C ARG A 52 5.87 11.10 -1.43
N ILE A 53 6.90 10.30 -1.18
CA ILE A 53 7.79 9.76 -2.21
C ILE A 53 7.00 8.83 -3.14
N HIS A 54 6.21 7.90 -2.59
CA HIS A 54 5.48 6.92 -3.39
C HIS A 54 4.16 7.43 -3.97
N ARG A 55 3.57 8.50 -3.42
CA ARG A 55 2.32 9.13 -3.89
C ARG A 55 1.08 8.21 -3.98
N LEU A 56 1.19 6.95 -3.57
CA LEU A 56 0.13 5.93 -3.58
C LEU A 56 -0.47 5.67 -2.20
N SER A 57 -0.10 6.46 -1.20
CA SER A 57 -0.53 6.22 0.17
C SER A 57 -2.01 6.52 0.41
N ILE A 58 -2.67 5.59 1.10
CA ILE A 58 -4.04 5.70 1.61
C ILE A 58 -3.96 5.75 3.13
N ILE A 59 -4.48 6.82 3.73
CA ILE A 59 -4.37 7.08 5.18
C ILE A 59 -5.13 6.05 6.01
N PHE A 60 -6.32 5.64 5.55
CA PHE A 60 -7.16 4.64 6.21
C PHE A 60 -7.30 3.40 5.33
N THR A 61 -6.76 2.29 5.80
CA THR A 61 -6.75 0.98 5.13
C THR A 61 -7.13 -0.11 6.13
N PRO A 62 -7.52 -1.32 5.68
CA PRO A 62 -7.88 -2.41 6.59
C PRO A 62 -6.79 -2.65 7.64
N CYS A 63 -7.19 -2.85 8.90
CA CYS A 63 -6.29 -3.06 10.04
C CYS A 63 -6.69 -4.29 10.85
N VAL A 64 -5.79 -4.79 11.69
CA VAL A 64 -6.10 -5.89 12.60
C VAL A 64 -6.99 -5.36 13.72
N GLU A 65 -8.12 -6.01 13.93
CA GLU A 65 -9.10 -5.67 14.95
C GLU A 65 -8.84 -6.43 16.24
N VAL A 66 -9.25 -5.84 17.36
CA VAL A 66 -9.34 -6.60 18.61
C VAL A 66 -10.43 -7.64 18.43
N ALA A 67 -10.11 -8.91 18.72
CA ALA A 67 -11.05 -10.00 18.55
C ALA A 67 -12.34 -9.75 19.35
N GLY A 68 -13.47 -9.89 18.66
CA GLY A 68 -14.81 -9.74 19.20
C GLY A 68 -15.84 -10.39 18.29
N ASP A 69 -17.10 -10.41 18.70
CA ASP A 69 -18.17 -11.19 18.05
C ASP A 69 -18.39 -10.83 16.56
N THR A 70 -18.03 -9.61 16.15
CA THR A 70 -18.23 -9.10 14.78
C THR A 70 -16.92 -8.69 14.09
N SER A 71 -15.76 -9.07 14.63
CA SER A 71 -14.46 -8.70 14.05
C SER A 71 -14.27 -9.32 12.65
N PHE A 72 -13.83 -8.52 11.68
CA PHE A 72 -13.63 -8.98 10.29
C PHE A 72 -12.22 -9.53 10.09
N LEU A 73 -11.19 -8.80 10.53
CA LEU A 73 -9.78 -9.18 10.37
C LEU A 73 -9.07 -9.26 11.73
N THR A 74 -8.98 -10.47 12.28
CA THR A 74 -8.46 -10.72 13.64
C THR A 74 -6.94 -10.90 13.73
N ASP A 75 -6.25 -11.07 12.60
CA ASP A 75 -4.78 -11.14 12.53
C ASP A 75 -4.29 -10.61 11.17
N SER A 76 -2.99 -10.44 11.00
CA SER A 76 -2.38 -10.01 9.75
C SER A 76 -2.76 -10.95 8.60
N PRO A 77 -3.09 -10.43 7.40
CA PRO A 77 -3.40 -11.25 6.24
C PRO A 77 -2.31 -12.29 5.95
N LYS A 78 -1.04 -11.91 6.10
CA LYS A 78 0.10 -12.82 5.91
C LYS A 78 -0.01 -14.07 6.81
N LYS A 79 -0.22 -13.89 8.12
CA LYS A 79 -0.35 -15.04 9.05
C LYS A 79 -1.60 -15.86 8.78
N LEU A 80 -2.74 -15.21 8.49
CA LEU A 80 -3.97 -15.92 8.17
C LEU A 80 -3.80 -16.79 6.92
N MET A 81 -3.11 -16.27 5.91
CA MET A 81 -2.77 -17.00 4.69
C MET A 81 -1.79 -18.14 4.98
N GLU A 82 -0.68 -17.89 5.68
CA GLU A 82 0.31 -18.92 6.05
C GLU A 82 -0.29 -20.07 6.87
N ASN A 83 -1.23 -19.78 7.77
CA ASN A 83 -1.92 -20.78 8.58
C ASN A 83 -3.07 -21.48 7.85
N GLY A 84 -3.41 -21.04 6.64
CA GLY A 84 -4.54 -21.59 5.90
C GLY A 84 -5.90 -21.17 6.44
N ASN A 85 -5.97 -20.12 7.26
CA ASN A 85 -7.19 -19.60 7.89
C ASN A 85 -8.02 -18.76 6.90
N PHE A 86 -8.51 -19.41 5.85
CA PHE A 86 -9.37 -18.82 4.82
C PHE A 86 -10.21 -19.89 4.13
N SER A 87 -11.31 -19.49 3.52
CA SER A 87 -12.22 -20.38 2.79
C SER A 87 -11.52 -21.07 1.62
N LYS A 88 -11.60 -22.40 1.55
CA LYS A 88 -10.98 -23.22 0.49
C LYS A 88 -11.96 -23.41 -0.68
N VAL A 89 -12.16 -22.36 -1.45
CA VAL A 89 -13.04 -22.36 -2.63
C VAL A 89 -12.22 -22.10 -3.90
N PRO A 90 -12.65 -22.55 -5.09
CA PRO A 90 -11.95 -22.23 -6.34
C PRO A 90 -11.85 -20.71 -6.58
N ILE A 91 -10.67 -20.23 -7.00
CA ILE A 91 -10.38 -18.79 -7.20
C ILE A 91 -9.92 -18.53 -8.63
N ILE A 92 -10.39 -17.42 -9.21
CA ILE A 92 -9.81 -16.85 -10.44
C ILE A 92 -9.01 -15.60 -10.03
N LEU A 93 -7.73 -15.58 -10.38
CA LEU A 93 -6.83 -14.44 -10.18
C LEU A 93 -6.42 -13.88 -11.55
N GLY A 94 -6.30 -12.57 -11.66
CA GLY A 94 -5.74 -11.98 -12.86
C GLY A 94 -5.16 -10.60 -12.65
N VAL A 95 -4.37 -10.19 -13.62
CA VAL A 95 -3.68 -8.90 -13.67
C VAL A 95 -3.64 -8.44 -15.13
N THR A 96 -3.58 -7.13 -15.36
CA THR A 96 -3.25 -6.56 -16.68
C THR A 96 -1.73 -6.42 -16.84
N ASP A 97 -1.24 -6.35 -18.07
CA ASP A 97 0.19 -6.13 -18.32
C ASP A 97 0.68 -4.71 -17.99
N LYS A 98 -0.25 -3.78 -17.68
CA LYS A 98 0.05 -2.36 -17.40
C LYS A 98 -0.79 -1.78 -16.25
N GLU A 99 -1.00 -2.51 -15.14
CA GLU A 99 -1.71 -1.97 -13.95
C GLU A 99 -1.12 -0.63 -13.48
N GLY A 100 0.20 -0.46 -13.57
CA GLY A 100 0.90 0.76 -13.21
C GLY A 100 0.47 2.01 -13.98
N MET A 101 -0.28 1.85 -15.10
CA MET A 101 -0.93 2.95 -15.80
C MET A 101 -1.93 3.71 -14.90
N PHE A 102 -2.40 3.07 -13.83
CA PHE A 102 -3.15 3.72 -12.74
C PHE A 102 -2.43 4.99 -12.24
N CYS A 103 -1.11 4.93 -12.01
CA CYS A 103 -0.33 6.08 -11.53
C CYS A 103 -0.28 7.22 -12.55
N VAL A 104 -0.20 6.89 -13.83
CA VAL A 104 -0.16 7.87 -14.92
C VAL A 104 -1.49 8.60 -15.02
N SER A 105 -2.60 7.84 -15.09
CA SER A 105 -3.97 8.39 -15.21
C SER A 105 -4.36 9.29 -14.04
N HIS A 106 -3.88 8.98 -12.83
CA HIS A 106 -4.17 9.75 -11.61
C HIS A 106 -3.11 10.82 -11.30
N LYS A 107 -2.12 11.06 -12.18
CA LYS A 107 -1.03 12.04 -12.00
C LYS A 107 -0.24 11.81 -10.71
N LEU A 108 -0.04 10.54 -10.35
CA LEU A 108 0.71 10.10 -9.18
C LEU A 108 2.19 9.86 -9.48
N ILE A 109 2.62 10.00 -10.73
CA ILE A 109 4.03 9.96 -11.11
C ILE A 109 4.78 11.07 -10.36
N PRO A 110 5.82 10.74 -9.59
CA PRO A 110 6.57 11.76 -8.88
C PRO A 110 7.34 12.68 -9.84
N THR A 111 7.38 13.97 -9.50
CA THR A 111 8.03 15.00 -10.34
C THR A 111 9.53 15.12 -10.11
N CYS A 112 10.02 14.61 -8.99
CA CYS A 112 11.43 14.49 -8.66
C CYS A 112 11.66 13.04 -8.25
N ALA A 113 12.65 12.39 -8.86
CA ALA A 113 12.97 11.03 -8.55
C ALA A 113 14.23 10.93 -7.71
N ILE A 114 14.04 10.32 -6.54
CA ILE A 114 15.11 9.85 -5.69
C ILE A 114 15.09 8.33 -5.72
N GLN A 115 16.26 7.71 -5.49
CA GLN A 115 16.43 6.27 -5.61
C GLN A 115 15.49 5.49 -4.69
N SER A 116 15.16 6.05 -3.52
CA SER A 116 14.22 5.47 -2.55
C SER A 116 12.82 5.22 -3.12
N MET A 117 12.40 5.92 -4.18
CA MET A 117 11.10 5.67 -4.84
C MET A 117 10.98 4.27 -5.45
N PHE A 118 12.11 3.66 -5.81
CA PHE A 118 12.14 2.33 -6.40
C PHE A 118 12.16 1.23 -5.33
N VAL A 119 12.21 1.58 -4.05
CA VAL A 119 12.23 0.63 -2.94
C VAL A 119 10.80 0.36 -2.46
N PRO A 120 10.27 -0.87 -2.64
CA PRO A 120 8.94 -1.21 -2.14
C PRO A 120 8.83 -1.03 -0.62
N CYS A 121 7.71 -0.45 -0.17
CA CYS A 121 7.43 -0.23 1.26
C CYS A 121 7.39 -1.50 2.11
N ASP A 122 7.14 -2.66 1.51
CA ASP A 122 7.05 -3.93 2.23
C ASP A 122 8.42 -4.58 2.50
N LEU A 123 9.51 -3.98 2.01
CA LEU A 123 10.87 -4.38 2.34
C LEU A 123 11.30 -3.76 3.67
N ALA A 124 11.86 -4.58 4.56
CA ALA A 124 12.36 -4.17 5.86
C ALA A 124 13.72 -3.46 5.75
N VAL A 125 13.75 -2.32 5.07
CA VAL A 125 14.94 -1.48 4.89
C VAL A 125 14.80 -0.22 5.73
N THR A 126 15.90 0.22 6.34
CA THR A 126 15.91 1.47 7.13
C THR A 126 15.82 2.66 6.18
N SER A 127 14.86 3.56 6.39
CA SER A 127 14.70 4.78 5.60
C SER A 127 15.95 5.67 5.68
N ASP A 128 16.27 6.32 4.58
CA ASP A 128 17.41 7.21 4.36
C ASP A 128 18.78 6.52 4.57
N SER A 129 18.82 5.20 4.52
CA SER A 129 20.06 4.43 4.64
C SER A 129 20.78 4.32 3.30
N GLU A 130 22.11 4.13 3.35
CA GLU A 130 22.89 3.81 2.15
C GLU A 130 22.42 2.52 1.47
N GLU A 131 21.91 1.57 2.26
CA GLU A 131 21.30 0.33 1.79
C GLU A 131 20.04 0.61 0.96
N GLU A 132 19.13 1.47 1.43
CA GLU A 132 17.94 1.87 0.69
C GLU A 132 18.30 2.52 -0.64
N LEU A 133 19.24 3.47 -0.63
CA LEU A 133 19.66 4.16 -1.83
C LEU A 133 20.33 3.20 -2.83
N LYS A 134 21.13 2.24 -2.35
CA LYS A 134 21.74 1.21 -3.17
C LYS A 134 20.70 0.29 -3.78
N LEU A 135 19.76 -0.19 -2.99
CA LEU A 135 18.68 -1.07 -3.44
C LEU A 135 17.81 -0.36 -4.49
N GLY A 136 17.44 0.90 -4.25
CA GLY A 136 16.69 1.71 -5.19
C GLY A 136 17.40 1.85 -6.54
N ARG A 137 18.73 2.05 -6.54
CA ARG A 137 19.54 2.04 -7.77
C ARG A 137 19.54 0.69 -8.46
N GLU A 138 19.71 -0.41 -7.72
CA GLU A 138 19.73 -1.76 -8.28
C GLU A 138 18.38 -2.12 -8.94
N ILE A 139 17.27 -1.72 -8.33
CA ILE A 139 15.93 -1.91 -8.88
C ILE A 139 15.74 -1.06 -10.14
N LEU A 140 16.09 0.23 -10.10
CA LEU A 140 16.02 1.09 -11.29
C LEU A 140 16.87 0.53 -12.45
N GLN A 141 18.08 0.05 -12.15
CA GLN A 141 18.95 -0.57 -13.14
C GLN A 141 18.38 -1.88 -13.69
N PHE A 142 17.66 -2.66 -12.88
CA PHE A 142 16.96 -3.86 -13.33
C PHE A 142 15.92 -3.52 -14.41
N TYR A 143 15.03 -2.55 -14.16
CA TYR A 143 13.94 -2.20 -15.06
C TYR A 143 14.38 -1.37 -16.27
N ALA A 144 15.20 -0.34 -16.06
CA ALA A 144 15.42 0.71 -17.04
C ALA A 144 16.86 0.80 -17.57
N LYS A 145 17.79 0.01 -17.02
CA LYS A 145 19.21 0.00 -17.42
C LYS A 145 19.87 1.39 -17.37
N THR A 146 19.41 2.24 -16.45
CA THR A 146 19.88 3.60 -16.20
C THR A 146 19.98 3.85 -14.70
N ASP A 147 20.74 4.86 -14.31
CA ASP A 147 20.84 5.35 -12.93
C ASP A 147 19.90 6.54 -12.64
N THR A 148 19.21 7.05 -13.66
CA THR A 148 18.36 8.24 -13.56
C THR A 148 16.93 7.96 -14.03
N PHE A 149 15.96 8.50 -13.30
CA PHE A 149 14.58 8.49 -13.74
C PHE A 149 14.26 9.73 -14.58
N SER A 150 13.57 9.50 -15.68
CA SER A 150 13.11 10.51 -16.62
C SER A 150 11.81 10.05 -17.28
N TRP A 151 11.14 10.95 -18.01
CA TRP A 151 9.97 10.60 -18.80
C TRP A 151 10.25 9.57 -19.90
N GLU A 152 11.50 9.40 -20.32
CA GLU A 152 11.90 8.43 -21.35
C GLU A 152 11.73 6.99 -20.88
N ILE A 153 11.85 6.74 -19.56
CA ILE A 153 11.70 5.42 -18.96
C ILE A 153 10.31 5.19 -18.36
N LEU A 154 9.32 5.99 -18.74
CA LEU A 154 7.97 5.93 -18.16
C LEU A 154 7.36 4.52 -18.29
N HIS A 155 7.57 3.84 -19.41
CA HIS A 155 7.05 2.50 -19.62
C HIS A 155 7.65 1.49 -18.63
N GLN A 156 8.96 1.56 -18.38
CA GLN A 156 9.66 0.72 -17.42
C GLN A 156 9.24 1.04 -15.98
N TYR A 157 8.94 2.30 -15.69
CA TYR A 157 8.36 2.69 -14.41
C TYR A 157 6.94 2.12 -14.23
N VAL A 158 6.12 2.13 -15.28
CA VAL A 158 4.80 1.48 -15.26
C VAL A 158 4.93 -0.03 -15.01
N ASP A 159 5.92 -0.69 -15.60
CA ASP A 159 6.20 -2.11 -15.36
C ASP A 159 6.60 -2.36 -13.91
N PHE A 160 7.49 -1.53 -13.35
CA PHE A 160 7.87 -1.58 -11.95
C PHE A 160 6.66 -1.45 -11.00
N ILE A 161 5.79 -0.47 -11.23
CA ILE A 161 4.59 -0.28 -10.40
C ILE A 161 3.60 -1.44 -10.60
N THR A 162 3.49 -1.99 -11.80
CA THR A 162 2.67 -3.18 -12.07
C THR A 162 3.15 -4.35 -11.22
N ASP A 163 4.46 -4.59 -11.19
CA ASP A 163 5.06 -5.68 -10.43
C ASP A 163 4.89 -5.49 -8.92
N VAL A 164 5.30 -4.34 -8.39
CA VAL A 164 5.29 -4.06 -6.95
C VAL A 164 3.87 -3.86 -6.40
N GLY A 165 3.02 -3.16 -7.15
CA GLY A 165 1.66 -2.83 -6.71
C GLY A 165 0.68 -3.99 -6.84
N PHE A 166 0.91 -4.92 -7.79
CA PHE A 166 -0.09 -5.91 -8.16
C PHE A 166 0.48 -7.31 -8.37
N ALA A 167 1.42 -7.48 -9.31
CA ALA A 167 1.78 -8.82 -9.80
C ALA A 167 2.48 -9.68 -8.73
N VAL A 168 3.40 -9.11 -7.96
CA VAL A 168 4.11 -9.83 -6.88
C VAL A 168 3.15 -10.27 -5.78
N GLY A 169 2.22 -9.40 -5.37
CA GLY A 169 1.21 -9.71 -4.36
C GLY A 169 0.25 -10.82 -4.82
N LEU A 170 -0.18 -10.76 -6.08
CA LEU A 170 -1.00 -11.79 -6.70
C LEU A 170 -0.27 -13.13 -6.76
N GLU A 171 1.01 -13.14 -7.15
CA GLU A 171 1.80 -14.36 -7.25
C GLU A 171 2.08 -15.00 -5.89
N LYS A 172 2.42 -14.19 -4.87
CA LYS A 172 2.52 -14.65 -3.47
C LYS A 172 1.20 -15.27 -2.99
N SER A 173 0.08 -14.64 -3.30
CA SER A 173 -1.25 -15.14 -2.93
C SER A 173 -1.56 -16.47 -3.62
N ARG A 174 -1.28 -16.56 -4.93
CA ARG A 174 -1.43 -17.78 -5.72
C ARG A 174 -0.63 -18.94 -5.12
N GLN A 175 0.64 -18.70 -4.78
CA GLN A 175 1.50 -19.73 -4.19
C GLN A 175 0.93 -20.23 -2.86
N CYS A 176 0.49 -19.32 -1.99
CA CYS A 176 -0.12 -19.68 -0.71
C CYS A 176 -1.40 -20.51 -0.88
N PHE A 177 -2.29 -20.12 -1.80
CA PHE A 177 -3.51 -20.87 -2.09
C PHE A 177 -3.22 -22.28 -2.61
N LEU A 178 -2.23 -22.46 -3.50
CA LEU A 178 -1.82 -23.78 -3.98
C LEU A 178 -1.26 -24.66 -2.87
N GLN A 179 -0.44 -24.10 -1.98
CA GLN A 179 0.11 -24.82 -0.83
C GLN A 179 -0.99 -25.36 0.10
N HIS A 180 -2.16 -24.71 0.11
CA HIS A 180 -3.32 -25.13 0.89
C HIS A 180 -4.39 -25.88 0.06
N GLY A 181 -4.02 -26.39 -1.12
CA GLY A 181 -4.89 -27.26 -1.92
C GLY A 181 -6.05 -26.56 -2.61
N VAL A 182 -6.02 -25.22 -2.76
CA VAL A 182 -7.06 -24.47 -3.46
C VAL A 182 -6.88 -24.56 -4.98
N SER A 183 -7.97 -24.79 -5.72
CA SER A 183 -7.98 -24.70 -7.18
C SER A 183 -7.89 -23.24 -7.64
N ILE A 184 -6.92 -22.93 -8.50
CA ILE A 184 -6.69 -21.56 -8.98
C ILE A 184 -6.64 -21.52 -10.50
N TYR A 185 -7.33 -20.54 -11.07
CA TYR A 185 -7.24 -20.16 -12.47
C TYR A 185 -6.56 -18.79 -12.53
N LYS A 186 -5.52 -18.64 -13.34
CA LYS A 186 -4.81 -17.37 -13.52
C LYS A 186 -5.00 -16.88 -14.95
N TYR A 187 -5.26 -15.59 -15.12
CA TYR A 187 -5.19 -14.93 -16.43
C TYR A 187 -4.26 -13.71 -16.39
N LEU A 188 -3.70 -13.40 -17.56
CA LEU A 188 -3.04 -12.13 -17.85
C LEU A 188 -3.87 -11.47 -18.94
N PHE A 189 -4.39 -10.28 -18.68
CA PHE A 189 -5.14 -9.52 -19.67
C PHE A 189 -4.19 -8.56 -20.40
N THR A 190 -4.09 -8.72 -21.72
CA THR A 190 -3.27 -7.89 -22.61
C THR A 190 -4.14 -7.43 -23.78
N TYR A 191 -4.20 -6.12 -24.04
CA TYR A 191 -4.95 -5.54 -25.17
C TYR A 191 -4.22 -4.33 -25.75
#